data_AF-A0A812KTX4-F1
#
_entry.id   AF-A0A812KTX4-F1
#
_cell.length_a   1.000
_cell.length_b   1.000
_cell.length_c   1.000
_cell.angle_alpha   90.00
_cell.angle_beta   90.00
_cell.angle_gamma   90.00
#
_symmetry.space_group_name_H-M   'P 1'
#
loop_
_entity.id
_entity.type
_entity.pdbx_description
1 polymer ?
#
loop_
_entity_poly.entity_id
_entity_poly.type
_entity_poly.pdbx_seq_one_letter_code
_entity_poly.pdbx_strand_id
1 'polypeptide(L)'
;AGTKEAAQQVLSAVVGEERLQRFDLILLGDDVSRKKPDPLIYQLASKRLGVPAECCVVVEDSKIGLSAALAAGMQCYITYTDSTR
;
A
#
# COMPACT_ATOMS: atom_id res chain seq x y z
N ALA A 1 8.92 13.04 7.93
CA ALA A 1 8.69 12.13 6.78
C ALA A 1 9.76 11.05 6.84
N GLY A 2 9.37 9.77 6.86
CA GLY A 2 10.35 8.68 6.79
C GLY A 2 10.87 8.53 5.36
N THR A 3 12.16 8.27 5.20
CA THR A 3 12.76 8.03 3.88
C THR A 3 12.49 6.61 3.39
N LYS A 4 12.74 6.35 2.11
CA LYS A 4 12.61 5.01 1.50
C LYS A 4 13.47 3.98 2.23
N GLU A 5 14.68 4.37 2.61
CA GLU A 5 15.64 3.53 3.32
C GLU A 5 15.13 3.15 4.71
N ALA A 6 14.56 4.10 5.44
CA ALA A 6 13.98 3.83 6.76
C ALA A 6 12.81 2.85 6.67
N ALA A 7 11.93 3.00 5.67
CA ALA A 7 10.83 2.07 5.44
C ALA A 7 11.34 0.65 5.08
N GLN A 8 12.39 0.55 4.24
CA GLN A 8 13.01 -0.74 3.90
C GLN A 8 13.59 -1.44 5.13
N GLN A 9 14.26 -0.69 6.01
CA GLN A 9 14.82 -1.22 7.26
C GLN A 9 13.72 -1.74 8.19
N VAL A 10 12.64 -0.97 8.38
CA VAL A 10 11.50 -1.40 9.19
C VAL A 10 10.86 -2.65 8.60
N LEU A 11 10.65 -2.70 7.29
CA LEU A 11 10.08 -3.87 6.62
C LEU A 11 10.96 -5.11 6.83
N SER A 12 12.28 -5.00 6.59
CA SER A 12 13.21 -6.12 6.81
C SER A 12 13.17 -6.60 8.27
N ALA A 13 13.14 -5.68 9.23
CA ALA A 13 13.09 -6.04 10.65
C ALA A 13 11.76 -6.70 11.07
N VAL A 14 10.63 -6.28 10.51
CA VAL A 14 9.29 -6.75 10.90
C VAL A 14 8.92 -8.06 10.22
N VAL A 15 9.17 -8.18 8.91
CA VAL A 15 8.76 -9.37 8.14
C VAL A 15 9.90 -10.34 7.85
N GLY A 16 11.16 -9.92 8.01
CA GLY A 16 12.35 -10.71 7.67
C GLY A 16 12.68 -10.66 6.17
N GLU A 17 13.96 -10.84 5.83
CA GLU A 17 14.44 -10.77 4.44
C GLU A 17 13.79 -11.81 3.53
N GLU A 18 13.58 -13.04 4.02
CA GLU A 18 12.94 -14.12 3.25
C GLU A 18 11.54 -13.73 2.77
N ARG A 19 10.71 -13.17 3.66
CA ARG A 19 9.35 -12.74 3.29
C ARG A 19 9.37 -11.48 2.45
N LEU A 20 10.32 -10.57 2.70
CA LEU A 20 10.46 -9.35 1.91
C LEU A 20 10.75 -9.68 0.44
N GLN A 21 11.56 -10.71 0.16
CA GLN A 21 11.87 -11.18 -1.19
C GLN A 21 10.67 -11.80 -1.93
N ARG A 22 9.58 -12.13 -1.23
CA ARG A 22 8.36 -12.69 -1.84
C ARG A 22 7.43 -11.63 -2.41
N PHE A 23 7.68 -10.35 -2.19
CA PHE A 23 6.90 -9.28 -2.79
C PHE A 23 7.43 -8.96 -4.19
N ASP A 24 6.58 -9.11 -5.22
CA ASP A 24 6.93 -8.78 -6.61
C ASP A 24 7.20 -7.29 -6.82
N LEU A 25 6.62 -6.43 -5.96
CA LEU A 25 6.72 -4.99 -6.04
C LEU A 25 6.62 -4.35 -4.65
N ILE A 26 7.51 -3.41 -4.37
CA ILE A 26 7.46 -2.55 -3.18
C ILE A 26 7.40 -1.10 -3.66
N LEU A 27 6.30 -0.42 -3.34
CA LEU A 27 6.11 1.01 -3.55
C LEU A 27 5.96 1.71 -2.21
N LEU A 28 6.66 2.82 -2.06
CA LEU A 28 6.71 3.63 -0.85
C LEU A 28 6.24 5.06 -1.17
N GLY A 29 6.04 5.87 -0.13
CA GLY A 29 5.40 7.19 -0.27
C GLY A 29 6.08 8.12 -1.27
N ASP A 30 7.38 7.97 -1.50
CA ASP A 30 8.15 8.84 -2.40
C ASP A 30 8.18 8.31 -3.85
N ASP A 31 7.62 7.13 -4.10
CA ASP A 31 7.39 6.62 -5.47
C ASP A 31 6.17 7.28 -6.15
N VAL A 32 5.43 8.14 -5.43
CA VAL A 32 4.25 8.87 -5.91
C VAL A 32 4.29 10.35 -5.54
N SER A 33 3.78 11.20 -6.42
CA SER A 33 3.69 12.65 -6.18
C SER A 33 2.56 13.05 -5.24
N ARG A 34 1.52 12.20 -5.11
CA ARG A 34 0.37 12.40 -4.24
C ARG A 34 0.20 11.19 -3.35
N LYS A 35 0.15 11.43 -2.04
CA LYS A 35 0.01 10.41 -0.99
C LYS A 35 -1.47 10.18 -0.69
N LYS A 36 -1.78 9.06 -0.03
CA LYS A 36 -3.15 8.73 0.44
C LYS A 36 -3.74 9.95 1.18
N PRO A 37 -5.01 10.34 0.94
CA PRO A 37 -6.09 9.54 0.37
C PRO A 37 -6.14 9.49 -1.16
N ASP A 38 -5.20 10.10 -1.88
CA ASP A 38 -5.10 9.95 -3.33
C ASP A 38 -4.83 8.47 -3.72
N PRO A 39 -5.53 7.92 -4.73
CA PRO A 39 -5.40 6.51 -5.13
C PRO A 39 -4.10 6.19 -5.89
N LEU A 40 -3.26 7.18 -6.20
CA LEU A 40 -2.14 7.05 -7.13
C LEU A 40 -1.19 5.88 -6.81
N ILE A 41 -0.91 5.59 -5.54
CA ILE A 41 0.00 4.48 -5.18
C ILE A 41 -0.60 3.11 -5.51
N TYR A 42 -1.92 2.96 -5.36
CA TYR A 42 -2.63 1.72 -5.72
C TYR A 42 -2.78 1.58 -7.23
N GLN A 43 -3.10 2.67 -7.92
CA GLN A 43 -3.15 2.69 -9.38
C GLN A 43 -1.78 2.37 -10.00
N LEU A 44 -0.71 2.92 -9.42
CA LEU A 44 0.65 2.62 -9.83
C LEU A 44 1.01 1.14 -9.60
N ALA A 45 0.62 0.57 -8.44
CA ALA A 45 0.83 -0.83 -8.14
C ALA A 45 0.13 -1.75 -9.17
N SER A 46 -1.17 -1.54 -9.39
CA SER A 46 -1.97 -2.27 -10.39
C SER A 46 -1.34 -2.19 -11.79
N LYS A 47 -0.94 -1.00 -12.22
CA LYS A 47 -0.27 -0.79 -13.51
C LYS A 47 1.07 -1.52 -13.61
N ARG A 48 1.90 -1.47 -12.57
CA ARG A 48 3.24 -2.09 -12.54
C ARG A 48 3.15 -3.62 -12.51
N LEU A 49 2.15 -4.16 -11.82
CA LEU A 49 1.90 -5.61 -11.72
C LEU A 49 1.09 -6.14 -12.92
N GLY A 50 0.49 -5.27 -13.73
CA GLY A 50 -0.35 -5.69 -14.86
C GLY A 50 -1.67 -6.34 -14.43
N VAL A 51 -2.15 -6.05 -13.21
CA VAL A 51 -3.37 -6.64 -12.64
C VAL A 51 -4.48 -5.57 -12.64
N PRO A 52 -5.65 -5.82 -13.26
CA PRO A 52 -6.78 -4.89 -13.23
C PRO A 52 -7.24 -4.58 -11.80
N ALA A 53 -7.74 -3.37 -11.56
CA ALA A 53 -8.11 -2.92 -10.21
C ALA A 53 -9.24 -3.77 -9.59
N GLU A 54 -10.18 -4.24 -10.41
CA GLU A 54 -11.26 -5.13 -10.03
C GLU A 54 -10.79 -6.52 -9.57
N CYS A 55 -9.56 -6.91 -9.95
CA CYS A 55 -8.91 -8.14 -9.50
C CYS A 55 -7.99 -7.91 -8.29
N CYS A 56 -7.89 -6.67 -7.79
CA CYS A 56 -7.06 -6.32 -6.65
C CYS A 56 -7.87 -6.27 -5.35
N VAL A 57 -7.24 -6.75 -4.28
CA VAL A 57 -7.70 -6.60 -2.90
C VAL A 57 -6.63 -5.84 -2.13
N VAL A 58 -7.04 -4.78 -1.44
CA VAL A 58 -6.19 -4.00 -0.54
C VAL A 58 -6.48 -4.40 0.91
N VAL A 59 -5.44 -4.50 1.73
CA VAL A 59 -5.55 -4.67 3.18
C VAL A 59 -5.03 -3.42 3.86
N GLU A 60 -5.86 -2.79 4.71
CA GLU A 60 -5.60 -1.48 5.31
C GLU A 60 -6.02 -1.42 6.79
N ASP A 61 -5.48 -0.44 7.52
CA ASP A 61 -5.79 -0.18 8.94
C ASP A 61 -6.31 1.24 9.19
N SER A 62 -6.32 2.10 8.16
CA SER A 62 -6.66 3.52 8.25
C SER A 62 -7.78 3.96 7.32
N LYS A 63 -8.57 4.98 7.72
CA LYS A 63 -9.59 5.60 6.85
C LYS A 63 -9.01 6.26 5.61
N ILE A 64 -7.83 6.87 5.76
CA ILE A 64 -7.11 7.51 4.66
C ILE A 64 -6.74 6.47 3.59
N GLY A 65 -6.27 5.30 4.05
CA GLY A 65 -5.98 4.16 3.19
C GLY A 65 -7.20 3.54 2.55
N LEU A 66 -8.29 3.37 3.32
CA LEU A 66 -9.58 2.93 2.79
C LEU A 66 -10.06 3.81 1.64
N SER A 67 -10.09 5.13 1.84
CA SER A 67 -10.51 6.09 0.81
C SER A 67 -9.66 6.00 -0.45
N ALA A 68 -8.34 5.85 -0.30
CA ALA A 68 -7.43 5.68 -1.43
C ALA A 68 -7.68 4.37 -2.20
N ALA A 69 -7.93 3.26 -1.50
CA ALA A 69 -8.21 1.97 -2.12
C ALA A 69 -9.53 1.99 -2.92
N LEU A 70 -10.59 2.54 -2.32
CA LEU A 70 -11.89 2.65 -2.99
C LEU A 70 -11.83 3.61 -4.19
N ALA A 71 -11.12 4.73 -4.08
CA ALA A 71 -10.90 5.65 -5.19
C ALA A 71 -10.05 5.03 -6.32
N ALA A 72 -9.26 4.00 -6.02
CA ALA A 72 -8.54 3.22 -7.02
C ALA A 72 -9.41 2.15 -7.72
N GLY A 73 -10.68 2.00 -7.32
CA GLY A 73 -11.57 0.97 -7.85
C GLY A 73 -11.29 -0.44 -7.30
N MET A 74 -10.62 -0.55 -6.15
CA MET A 74 -10.21 -1.82 -5.56
C MET A 74 -11.08 -2.20 -4.37
N GLN A 75 -11.26 -3.50 -4.13
CA GLN A 75 -11.85 -3.98 -2.88
C GLN A 75 -10.88 -3.76 -1.72
N CYS A 76 -11.39 -3.43 -0.53
CA CYS A 76 -10.57 -3.13 0.63
C CYS A 76 -11.08 -3.87 1.88
N TYR A 77 -10.21 -4.67 2.49
CA TYR A 77 -10.42 -5.23 3.82
C TYR A 77 -9.72 -4.38 4.87
N ILE A 78 -10.48 -3.97 5.87
CA ILE A 78 -9.99 -3.13 6.95
C ILE A 78 -9.75 -3.96 8.20
N THR A 79 -8.54 -3.88 8.74
CA THR A 79 -8.26 -4.28 10.11
C THR A 79 -8.66 -3.12 11.01
N TYR A 80 -9.77 -3.27 11.72
CA TYR A 80 -10.31 -2.22 12.58
C TYR A 80 -9.37 -1.90 13.74
N THR A 81 -9.03 -0.63 13.87
CA THR A 81 -8.32 -0.03 15.02
C THR A 81 -9.05 1.25 15.44
N ASP A 82 -8.69 1.86 16.56
CA ASP A 82 -9.29 3.15 16.96
C ASP A 82 -9.01 4.27 15.96
N SER A 83 -7.94 4.17 15.17
CA SER A 83 -7.65 5.11 14.08
C SER A 83 -8.59 4.97 12.87
N THR A 84 -9.35 3.88 12.83
CA THR A 84 -10.33 3.56 11.79
C THR A 84 -11.78 3.84 12.19
N ARG A 85 -12.05 4.25 13.45
CA ARG A 85 -13.36 4.76 13.90
C ARG A 85 -13.75 6.04 13.19
#